data_AF-A0A365TKG0-F1
#
_entry.id   AF-A0A365TKG0-F1
#
_cell.length_a   1.000
_cell.length_b   1.000
_cell.length_c   1.000
_cell.angle_alpha   90.00
_cell.angle_beta   90.00
_cell.angle_gamma   90.00
#
_symmetry.space_group_name_H-M   'P 1'
#
loop_
_entity.id
_entity.type
_entity.pdbx_description
1 polymer ?
#
loop_
_entity_poly.entity_id
_entity_poly.type
_entity_poly.pdbx_seq_one_letter_code
_entity_poly.pdbx_strand_id
1 'polypeptide(L)' 'MAEGDTIDARTLELNYEYAQRNVDVLSIWFECEPKRTVELLAQKDIPLSPNDAGKFGVYYESVRQNPLRN' A
#
# COMPACT_ATOMS: atom_id res chain seq x y z
N MET A 1 -10.75 -17.61 -2.36
CA MET A 1 -10.41 -16.86 -1.13
C MET A 1 -9.08 -17.43 -0.65
N ALA A 2 -7.96 -16.81 -1.01
CA ALA A 2 -6.66 -17.26 -0.53
C ALA A 2 -6.46 -16.74 0.90
N GLU A 3 -6.38 -17.67 1.86
CA GLU A 3 -5.88 -17.43 3.20
C GLU A 3 -4.42 -16.95 3.13
N GLY A 4 -4.11 -15.85 3.80
CA GLY A 4 -2.75 -15.40 4.07
C GLY A 4 -2.35 -14.15 3.29
N ASP A 5 -2.41 -13.00 3.97
CA ASP A 5 -1.81 -11.71 3.60
C ASP A 5 -0.27 -11.82 3.47
N THR A 6 0.22 -12.56 2.48
CA THR A 6 1.65 -12.63 2.13
C THR A 6 1.84 -12.26 0.68
N ILE A 7 1.27 -11.13 0.25
CA ILE A 7 1.78 -10.48 -0.95
C ILE A 7 3.24 -10.11 -0.65
N ASP A 8 4.15 -10.71 -1.41
CA ASP A 8 5.57 -10.37 -1.36
C ASP A 8 5.79 -8.91 -1.76
N ALA A 9 6.79 -8.25 -1.17
CA ALA A 9 7.07 -6.83 -1.43
C ALA A 9 7.26 -6.55 -2.93
N ARG A 10 7.92 -7.45 -3.66
CA ARG A 10 8.17 -7.30 -5.10
C ARG A 10 6.87 -7.40 -5.90
N THR A 11 5.99 -8.33 -5.55
CA THR A 11 4.68 -8.46 -6.21
C THR A 11 3.82 -7.24 -5.94
N LEU A 12 3.83 -6.71 -4.70
CA LEU A 12 3.12 -5.49 -4.36
C LEU A 12 3.63 -4.28 -5.14
N GLU A 13 4.94 -4.10 -5.21
CA GLU A 13 5.58 -3.02 -5.95
C GLU A 13 5.24 -3.08 -7.44
N LEU A 14 5.33 -4.27 -8.05
CA LEU A 14 4.94 -4.44 -9.46
C LEU A 14 3.47 -4.14 -9.72
N ASN A 15 2.57 -4.58 -8.83
CA ASN A 15 1.15 -4.25 -8.95
C ASN A 15 0.91 -2.75 -8.81
N TYR A 16 1.65 -2.08 -7.91
CA TYR A 16 1.59 -0.63 -7.77
C TYR A 16 2.11 0.09 -9.02
N GLU A 17 3.20 -0.37 -9.62
CA GLU A 17 3.70 0.14 -10.92
C GLU A 17 2.67 -0.07 -12.04
N TYR A 18 2.04 -1.25 -12.13
CA TYR A 18 0.99 -1.51 -13.12
C TYR A 18 -0.26 -0.65 -12.89
N ALA A 19 -0.56 -0.30 -11.65
CA ALA A 19 -1.57 0.67 -11.27
C ALA A 19 -1.13 2.13 -11.51
N GLN A 20 -0.02 2.35 -12.23
CA GLN A 20 0.58 3.67 -12.49
C GLN A 20 0.92 4.45 -11.21
N ARG A 21 1.33 3.72 -10.18
CA ARG A 21 1.62 4.22 -8.83
C ARG A 21 0.47 5.06 -8.27
N ASN A 22 -0.75 4.52 -8.38
CA ASN A 22 -1.99 5.09 -7.86
C ASN A 22 -2.66 4.11 -6.87
N VAL A 23 -2.70 4.51 -5.60
CA VAL A 23 -3.31 3.73 -4.51
C VAL A 23 -4.80 3.47 -4.75
N ASP A 24 -5.54 4.44 -5.29
CA ASP A 24 -6.98 4.29 -5.53
C ASP A 24 -7.23 3.17 -6.55
N VAL A 25 -6.44 3.11 -7.63
CA VAL A 25 -6.51 2.03 -8.64
C VAL A 25 -6.09 0.68 -8.05
N LEU A 26 -4.98 0.64 -7.32
CA LEU A 26 -4.48 -0.59 -6.71
C LEU A 26 -5.48 -1.16 -5.69
N SER A 27 -6.14 -0.30 -4.92
CA SER A 27 -7.12 -0.71 -3.91
C SER A 27 -8.33 -1.41 -4.51
N ILE A 28 -8.77 -1.01 -5.71
CA ILE A 28 -9.82 -1.69 -6.47
C ILE A 28 -9.39 -3.11 -6.84
N TRP A 29 -8.15 -3.30 -7.30
CA TRP A 29 -7.64 -4.62 -7.69
C TRP A 29 -7.52 -5.57 -6.50
N PHE A 30 -7.22 -5.02 -5.32
CA PHE A 30 -7.12 -5.78 -4.08
C PHE A 30 -8.46 -5.87 -3.33
N GLU A 31 -9.53 -5.32 -3.91
CA GLU A 31 -10.88 -5.30 -3.34
C GLU A 31 -10.89 -4.79 -1.88
N CYS A 32 -10.08 -3.76 -1.60
CA CYS A 32 -9.93 -3.18 -0.27
C CYS A 32 -9.97 -1.65 -0.30
N GLU A 33 -10.03 -1.03 0.89
CA GLU A 33 -9.97 0.44 0.98
C GLU A 33 -8.57 0.98 0.65
N PRO A 34 -8.45 2.19 0.07
CA PRO A 34 -7.17 2.85 -0.19
C PRO A 34 -6.22 2.85 1.02
N LYS A 35 -6.75 3.06 2.22
CA LYS A 35 -5.95 3.02 3.46
C LYS A 35 -5.30 1.67 3.69
N ARG A 36 -6.00 0.57 3.46
CA ARG A 36 -5.45 -0.79 3.60
C ARG A 36 -4.31 -1.02 2.60
N THR A 37 -4.44 -0.50 1.39
CA THR A 37 -3.36 -0.54 0.39
C THR A 37 -2.13 0.28 0.85
N VAL A 38 -2.34 1.47 1.41
CA VAL A 38 -1.25 2.29 1.98
C VAL A 38 -0.54 1.56 3.12
N GLU A 39 -1.28 0.89 3.99
CA GLU A 39 -0.69 0.08 5.07
C GLU A 39 0.20 -1.03 4.52
N LEU A 40 -0.26 -1.76 3.49
CA LEU A 40 0.51 -2.81 2.84
C LEU A 40 1.81 -2.25 2.24
N LEU A 41 1.74 -1.10 1.56
CA LEU A 41 2.92 -0.42 1.02
C LEU A 41 3.89 -0.01 2.14
N ALA A 42 3.38 0.56 3.23
CA ALA A 42 4.19 1.00 4.37
C ALA A 42 4.86 -0.17 5.11
N GLN A 43 4.13 -1.28 5.33
CA GLN A 43 4.66 -2.48 5.98
C GLN A 43 5.76 -3.16 5.17
N LYS A 44 5.80 -2.94 3.85
CA LYS A 44 6.82 -3.46 2.93
C LYS A 44 7.87 -2.41 2.52
N ASP A 45 7.84 -1.22 3.13
CA ASP A 45 8.70 -0.07 2.82
C ASP A 45 8.72 0.32 1.34
N ILE A 46 7.57 0.21 0.67
CA ILE A 46 7.41 0.62 -0.74
C ILE A 46 7.01 2.11 -0.77
N PRO A 47 7.84 2.99 -1.33
CA PRO A 47 7.60 4.42 -1.30
C PRO A 47 6.33 4.79 -2.09
N LEU A 48 5.57 5.76 -1.58
CA LEU A 48 4.44 6.33 -2.31
C LEU A 48 4.89 7.19 -3.50
N SER A 49 4.06 7.31 -4.54
CA SER A 49 4.23 8.37 -5.55
C SER A 49 4.03 9.76 -4.92
N PRO A 50 4.52 10.85 -5.54
CA PRO A 50 4.28 12.20 -5.03
C PRO A 50 2.80 12.55 -4.87
N ASN A 51 1.95 12.05 -5.78
CA ASN A 51 0.49 12.27 -5.72
C ASN A 51 -0.13 11.55 -4.52
N ASP A 52 0.23 10.28 -4.31
CA ASP A 52 -0.29 9.50 -3.18
C ASP A 52 0.32 9.98 -1.86
N ALA A 53 1.57 10.43 -1.85
CA ALA A 53 2.20 11.05 -0.69
C ALA A 53 1.48 12.34 -0.26
N GLY A 54 1.01 13.15 -1.23
CA GLY A 54 0.20 14.34 -0.95
C GLY A 54 -1.13 14.02 -0.26
N LYS A 55 -1.71 12.84 -0.50
CA LYS A 55 -2.96 12.39 0.10
C LYS A 55 -2.77 11.59 1.41
N PHE A 56 -1.79 10.70 1.42
CA PHE A 56 -1.65 9.63 2.41
C PHE A 56 -0.31 9.64 3.14
N GLY A 57 0.63 10.52 2.81
CA GLY A 57 2.00 10.49 3.33
C GLY A 57 2.11 10.49 4.86
N VAL A 58 1.29 11.30 5.54
CA VAL A 58 1.23 11.31 7.01
C VAL A 58 0.80 9.96 7.58
N TYR A 59 -0.18 9.32 6.94
CA TYR A 59 -0.68 8.02 7.37
C TYR A 59 0.33 6.90 7.08
N TYR A 60 0.95 6.93 5.90
CA TYR A 60 2.03 6.01 5.50
C TYR A 60 3.18 6.02 6.51
N GLU A 61 3.69 7.20 6.88
CA GLU A 61 4.78 7.31 7.86
C GLU A 61 4.35 6.83 9.24
N SER A 62 3.11 7.13 9.66
CA SER A 62 2.58 6.64 10.93
C SER A 62 2.52 5.11 11.00
N VAL A 63 2.14 4.44 9.90
CA VAL A 63 2.09 2.98 9.84
C VAL A 63 3.49 2.40 9.79
N ARG A 64 4.37 2.97 8.97
CA ARG A 64 5.77 2.53 8.85
C ARG A 64 6.53 2.59 10.18
N GLN A 65 6.28 3.63 10.97
CA GLN A 65 6.94 3.83 12.28
C GLN A 65 6.33 2.99 13.40
N ASN A 66 5.10 2.49 13.24
CA ASN A 66 4.43 1.67 14.24
C ASN A 66 3.67 0.50 13.62
N PRO A 67 4.39 -0.52 13.09
CA PRO A 67 3.80 -1.63 12.36
C PRO A 67 2.92 -2.57 13.21
N LEU A 68 2.91 -2.39 14.55
CA LEU A 68 2.22 -3.28 15.51
C LEU A 68 0.78 -2.85 15.86
N ARG A 69 0.21 -1.86 15.17
CA ARG A 69 -1.05 -1.22 15.57
C ARG A 69 -2.18 -1.35 14.54
N ASN A 70 -2.24 -2.47 13.81
CA ASN A 70 -3.32 -2.82 12.88
C ASN A 70 -3.63 -4.31 12.90
#